data_AF-A0A9P5D363-F1
#
_entry.id   AF-A0A9P5D363-F1
#
_cell.length_a   1.000
_cell.length_b   1.000
_cell.length_c   1.000
_cell.angle_alpha   90.00
_cell.angle_beta   90.00
_cell.angle_gamma   90.00
#
_symmetry.space_group_name_H-M   'P 1'
#
loop_
_entity.id
_entity.type
_entity.pdbx_description
1 polymer ?
#
loop_
_entity_poly.entity_id
_entity_poly.type
_entity_poly.pdbx_seq_one_letter_code
_entity_poly.pdbx_strand_id
1 'polypeptide(L)'
;MRTVCSPKMARVMGADRDAAKHPRFGEVKRRGLESALELELLRWLAWDAAGTGGVLVESTVVPMGPPSDDLPSALLHPVLTMWKGLRGALVSGPAGSVSSAVQAALDTTTAKNVVAMLPRETLRVLDDPAPSSVAYYSPRTVSKRYAAVARAAYHGGRAAGLRSLDTLINTHLHAAWQAGFPQGIDVLKPFPLHTTRMTSQAVALAESLAGCPIMPSAGCPPNMPRCATPCRAQPVSTGSQYRGSQQGVFTLGVVPHPWTLAALDMLHDTLDVQHRGAAHDVWVATVMGEQGGASIRSFKEIAAAGAGTSSLWLTAEDPLPVDLDWMFGFALPRRHLAVTTSTSPPVVAAAAVNPVEDPALEWILLERARQIVAGDDKDKDDLNARAELEEWNPADTEAWKFARGMLARGALERALSGATVKTRRRI
;
A
#
# COMPACT_ATOMS: atom_id res chain seq x y z
N MET A 1 -1.67 22.25 18.83
CA MET A 1 -1.01 22.35 17.50
C MET A 1 0.33 21.62 17.56
N ARG A 2 0.36 20.34 17.20
CA ARG A 2 1.62 19.64 16.90
C ARG A 2 1.75 19.64 15.39
N THR A 3 2.74 20.34 14.88
CA THR A 3 3.20 20.25 13.49
C THR A 3 3.54 18.79 13.23
N VAL A 4 2.65 18.08 12.54
CA VAL A 4 2.94 16.74 12.04
C VAL A 4 4.03 16.94 10.99
N CYS A 5 5.27 16.56 11.34
CA CYS A 5 6.35 16.44 10.37
C CYS A 5 5.86 15.59 9.21
N SER A 6 5.73 16.20 8.03
CA SER A 6 5.44 15.46 6.81
C SER A 6 6.63 14.53 6.55
N PRO A 7 6.47 13.19 6.58
CA PRO A 7 7.55 12.29 6.24
C PRO A 7 7.93 12.56 4.77
N LYS A 8 9.18 12.99 4.52
CA LYS A 8 9.69 13.12 3.16
C LYS A 8 9.67 11.72 2.51
N MET A 9 8.94 11.62 1.41
CA MET A 9 8.53 10.36 0.77
C MET A 9 9.69 9.53 0.22
N ALA A 10 9.49 8.20 0.17
CA ALA A 10 10.35 7.29 -0.57
C ALA A 10 10.42 7.70 -2.04
N ARG A 11 11.62 7.94 -2.55
CA ARG A 11 11.85 8.50 -3.89
C ARG A 11 12.65 7.51 -4.74
N VAL A 12 12.11 7.13 -5.89
CA VAL A 12 12.88 6.40 -6.90
C VAL A 12 13.89 7.38 -7.53
N MET A 13 15.17 7.16 -7.26
CA MET A 13 16.26 7.98 -7.76
C MET A 13 16.78 7.41 -9.08
N GLY A 14 16.87 8.26 -10.11
CA GLY A 14 17.59 7.91 -11.33
C GLY A 14 19.07 8.25 -11.15
N ALA A 15 19.95 7.25 -11.20
CA ALA A 15 21.37 7.43 -10.89
C ALA A 15 22.01 8.61 -11.65
N ASP A 16 21.89 8.68 -12.97
CA ASP A 16 22.46 9.80 -13.73
C ASP A 16 21.75 11.14 -13.47
N ARG A 17 20.42 11.15 -13.55
CA ARG A 17 19.64 12.38 -13.52
C ARG A 17 19.65 13.05 -12.15
N ASP A 18 19.49 12.27 -11.09
CA ASP A 18 19.46 12.81 -9.74
C ASP A 18 20.86 13.11 -9.24
N ALA A 19 21.88 12.34 -9.66
CA ALA A 19 23.27 12.70 -9.39
C ALA A 19 23.69 13.99 -10.11
N ALA A 20 23.13 14.31 -11.29
CA ALA A 20 23.43 15.55 -12.01
C ALA A 20 23.13 16.83 -11.22
N LYS A 21 22.33 16.74 -10.15
CA LYS A 21 22.09 17.84 -9.22
C LYS A 21 23.26 18.06 -8.24
N HIS A 22 24.15 17.09 -8.11
CA HIS A 22 25.30 17.16 -7.23
C HIS A 22 26.45 17.95 -7.91
N PRO A 23 27.10 18.90 -7.21
CA PRO A 23 28.19 19.71 -7.78
C PRO A 23 29.36 18.89 -8.36
N ARG A 24 29.63 17.72 -7.76
CA ARG A 24 30.72 16.80 -8.18
C ARG A 24 30.32 15.80 -9.29
N PHE A 25 29.13 15.89 -9.87
CA PHE A 25 28.69 14.96 -10.94
C PHE A 25 29.66 14.94 -12.13
N GLY A 26 30.07 16.12 -12.60
CA GLY A 26 31.00 16.23 -13.73
C GLY A 26 32.37 15.62 -13.45
N GLU A 27 32.80 15.60 -12.19
CA GLU A 27 34.05 14.97 -11.79
C GLU A 27 34.00 13.45 -11.99
N VAL A 28 32.93 12.79 -11.54
CA VAL A 28 32.75 11.34 -11.72
C VAL A 28 32.70 10.96 -13.19
N LYS A 29 31.94 11.71 -14.02
CA LYS A 29 31.85 11.44 -15.46
C LYS A 29 33.18 11.57 -16.19
N ARG A 30 34.08 12.46 -15.74
CA ARG A 30 35.40 12.67 -16.37
C ARG A 30 36.45 11.63 -15.97
N ARG A 31 36.24 10.87 -14.90
CA ARG A 31 37.21 9.88 -14.40
C ARG A 31 37.33 8.62 -15.26
N GLY A 32 36.41 8.39 -16.20
CA GLY A 32 36.46 7.22 -17.08
C GLY A 32 36.41 5.89 -16.31
N LEU A 33 35.59 5.82 -15.27
CA LEU A 33 35.47 4.65 -14.41
C LEU A 33 34.82 3.48 -15.15
N GLU A 34 35.01 2.26 -14.65
CA GLU A 34 34.23 1.11 -15.11
C GLU A 34 32.74 1.36 -14.91
N SER A 35 31.90 0.98 -15.87
CA SER A 35 30.46 1.30 -15.89
C SER A 35 29.72 0.87 -14.62
N ALA A 36 30.12 -0.24 -13.97
CA ALA A 36 29.50 -0.70 -12.73
C ALA A 36 29.83 0.21 -11.53
N LEU A 37 31.10 0.62 -11.41
CA LEU A 37 31.57 1.51 -10.35
C LEU A 37 31.07 2.94 -10.55
N GLU A 38 31.02 3.41 -11.80
CA GLU A 38 30.43 4.71 -12.14
C GLU A 38 28.96 4.75 -11.70
N LEU A 39 28.18 3.73 -12.05
CA LEU A 39 26.77 3.64 -11.68
C LEU A 39 26.58 3.64 -10.15
N GLU A 40 27.45 2.94 -9.41
CA GLU A 40 27.41 2.93 -7.95
C GLU A 40 27.70 4.32 -7.38
N LEU A 41 28.78 5.00 -7.81
CA LEU A 41 29.08 6.37 -7.36
C LEU A 41 27.98 7.36 -7.69
N LEU A 42 27.35 7.24 -8.87
CA LEU A 42 26.21 8.07 -9.24
C LEU A 42 25.00 7.82 -8.33
N ARG A 43 24.76 6.59 -7.89
CA ARG A 43 23.71 6.31 -6.88
C ARG A 43 23.99 7.01 -5.55
N TRP A 44 25.24 6.98 -5.09
CA TRP A 44 25.65 7.67 -3.86
C TRP A 44 25.57 9.21 -3.99
N LEU A 45 26.00 9.76 -5.13
CA LEU A 45 25.84 11.20 -5.44
C LEU A 45 24.36 11.62 -5.48
N ALA A 46 23.50 10.81 -6.08
CA ALA A 46 22.07 11.06 -6.11
C ALA A 46 21.47 11.05 -4.70
N TRP A 47 21.94 10.14 -3.84
CA TRP A 47 21.52 10.07 -2.44
C TRP A 47 21.95 11.31 -1.66
N ASP A 48 23.21 11.72 -1.80
CA ASP A 48 23.74 12.93 -1.16
C ASP A 48 23.05 14.21 -1.65
N ALA A 49 22.83 14.33 -2.97
CA ALA A 49 22.10 15.45 -3.56
C ALA A 49 20.63 15.54 -3.11
N ALA A 50 20.04 14.46 -2.59
CA ALA A 50 18.72 14.52 -1.97
C ALA A 50 18.74 15.27 -0.63
N GLY A 51 19.89 15.29 0.06
CA GLY A 51 20.17 16.12 1.25
C GLY A 51 19.45 15.70 2.53
N THR A 52 18.75 14.56 2.53
CA THR A 52 17.96 14.10 3.68
C THR A 52 18.62 12.99 4.49
N GLY A 53 19.69 12.38 3.97
CA GLY A 53 20.15 11.07 4.44
C GLY A 53 19.07 10.02 4.19
N GLY A 54 18.80 9.17 5.18
CA GLY A 54 17.75 8.16 5.13
C GLY A 54 18.31 6.80 4.70
N VAL A 55 17.69 6.18 3.70
CA VAL A 55 18.00 4.82 3.27
C VAL A 55 18.29 4.80 1.77
N LEU A 56 19.45 4.24 1.39
CA LEU A 56 19.77 3.85 0.03
C LEU A 56 19.55 2.34 -0.11
N VAL A 57 18.67 1.95 -1.04
CA VAL A 57 18.25 0.56 -1.22
C VAL A 57 18.26 0.17 -2.71
N GLU A 58 18.66 -1.06 -3.01
CA GLU A 58 18.50 -1.66 -4.35
C GLU A 58 17.06 -2.08 -4.61
N SER A 59 16.61 -2.01 -5.86
CA SER A 59 15.25 -2.42 -6.24
C SER A 59 14.96 -3.91 -6.01
N THR A 60 16.00 -4.72 -5.80
CA THR A 60 15.91 -6.15 -5.47
C THR A 60 15.94 -6.45 -3.97
N VAL A 61 15.97 -5.42 -3.13
CA VAL A 61 15.83 -5.51 -1.67
C VAL A 61 14.43 -5.04 -1.32
N VAL A 62 13.60 -5.93 -0.79
CA VAL A 62 12.18 -5.67 -0.58
C VAL A 62 11.73 -6.04 0.83
N PRO A 63 10.83 -5.25 1.46
CA PRO A 63 10.27 -5.58 2.75
C PRO A 63 9.27 -6.73 2.59
N MET A 64 9.42 -7.77 3.42
CA MET A 64 8.58 -8.98 3.46
C MET A 64 8.31 -9.41 4.92
N GLY A 65 8.52 -8.50 5.87
CA GLY A 65 8.17 -8.72 7.27
C GLY A 65 6.66 -8.64 7.51
N PRO A 66 6.19 -9.17 8.64
CA PRO A 66 4.81 -8.95 9.05
C PRO A 66 4.56 -7.45 9.29
N PRO A 67 3.30 -7.00 9.19
CA PRO A 67 2.93 -5.61 9.45
C PRO A 67 3.31 -5.05 10.83
N SER A 68 3.48 -5.94 11.81
CA SER A 68 3.89 -5.61 13.17
C SER A 68 5.39 -5.35 13.32
N ASP A 69 6.18 -5.59 12.27
CA ASP A 69 7.63 -5.40 12.34
C ASP A 69 8.01 -3.93 12.14
N ASP A 70 8.80 -3.40 13.08
CA ASP A 70 9.25 -2.00 13.06
C ASP A 70 10.55 -1.84 12.26
N LEU A 71 10.50 -2.29 11.00
CA LEU A 71 11.58 -2.11 10.05
C LEU A 71 11.99 -0.63 9.91
N PRO A 72 11.07 0.37 9.87
CA PRO A 72 11.47 1.77 9.82
C PRO A 72 12.39 2.17 10.97
N SER A 73 12.05 1.86 12.23
CA SER A 73 12.93 2.17 13.37
C SER A 73 14.26 1.42 13.29
N ALA A 74 14.25 0.17 12.82
CA ALA A 74 15.47 -0.61 12.63
C ALA A 74 16.42 -0.02 11.57
N LEU A 75 15.92 0.82 10.65
CA LEU A 75 16.72 1.48 9.62
C LEU A 75 17.25 2.85 10.06
N LEU A 76 16.72 3.44 11.13
CA LEU A 76 17.15 4.73 11.66
C LEU A 76 18.42 4.58 12.48
N HIS A 77 19.58 4.80 11.83
CA HIS A 77 20.88 4.77 12.49
C HIS A 77 21.51 6.16 12.57
N PRO A 78 22.19 6.49 13.70
CA PRO A 78 22.85 7.78 13.88
C PRO A 78 24.16 7.91 13.08
N VAL A 79 24.63 6.81 12.49
CA VAL A 79 25.84 6.74 11.66
C VAL A 79 25.53 5.95 10.39
N LEU A 80 26.37 6.11 9.37
CA LEU A 80 26.26 5.33 8.15
C LEU A 80 26.45 3.85 8.47
N THR A 81 25.42 3.06 8.17
CA THR A 81 25.29 1.68 8.60
C THR A 81 24.90 0.79 7.43
N MET A 82 25.49 -0.40 7.36
CA MET A 82 25.07 -1.44 6.42
C MET A 82 25.04 -2.82 7.07
N TRP A 83 24.32 -3.74 6.45
CA TRP A 83 24.22 -5.13 6.88
C TRP A 83 25.12 -6.01 6.03
N LYS A 84 25.99 -6.79 6.68
CA LYS A 84 26.90 -7.73 6.02
C LYS A 84 26.17 -8.71 5.09
N GLY A 85 24.99 -9.17 5.52
CA GLY A 85 24.13 -10.07 4.74
C GLY A 85 23.58 -9.45 3.44
N LEU A 86 23.47 -8.12 3.39
CA LEU A 86 22.92 -7.37 2.25
C LEU A 86 24.01 -6.80 1.32
N ARG A 87 25.29 -6.93 1.68
CA ARG A 87 26.44 -6.61 0.80
C ARG A 87 26.39 -5.21 0.18
N GLY A 88 25.91 -4.22 0.93
CA GLY A 88 25.77 -2.83 0.45
C GLY A 88 24.52 -2.54 -0.38
N ALA A 89 23.64 -3.53 -0.59
CA ALA A 89 22.35 -3.32 -1.27
C ALA A 89 21.35 -2.54 -0.41
N LEU A 90 21.62 -2.38 0.88
CA LEU A 90 20.88 -1.56 1.83
C LEU A 90 21.88 -0.83 2.74
N VAL A 91 21.81 0.49 2.73
CA VAL A 91 22.65 1.37 3.55
C VAL A 91 21.75 2.46 4.14
N SER A 92 21.92 2.80 5.41
CA SER A 92 21.20 3.91 6.02
C SER A 92 22.11 4.82 6.81
N GLY A 93 21.72 6.09 6.95
CA GLY A 93 22.49 7.05 7.74
C GLY A 93 21.99 8.48 7.59
N PRO A 94 22.46 9.39 8.46
CA PRO A 94 22.11 10.80 8.40
C PRO A 94 22.82 11.50 7.22
N ALA A 95 22.26 12.62 6.76
CA ALA A 95 22.76 13.37 5.62
C ALA A 95 24.27 13.67 5.71
N GLY A 96 24.74 14.15 6.87
CA GLY A 96 26.16 14.49 7.06
C GLY A 96 27.10 13.30 6.92
N SER A 97 26.70 12.09 7.34
CA SER A 97 27.52 10.89 7.14
C SER A 97 27.55 10.45 5.67
N VAL A 98 26.45 10.66 4.93
CA VAL A 98 26.40 10.39 3.49
C VAL A 98 27.34 11.33 2.72
N SER A 99 27.30 12.64 3.00
CA SER A 99 28.17 13.61 2.34
C SER A 99 29.65 13.32 2.59
N SER A 100 30.01 13.01 3.84
CA SER A 100 31.38 12.62 4.20
C SER A 100 31.84 11.35 3.48
N ALA A 101 30.95 10.35 3.35
CA ALA A 101 31.27 9.12 2.64
C ALA A 101 31.45 9.36 1.13
N VAL A 102 30.59 10.17 0.51
CA VAL A 102 30.74 10.55 -0.91
C VAL A 102 32.05 11.30 -1.13
N GLN A 103 32.40 12.23 -0.25
CA GLN A 103 33.67 12.94 -0.34
C GLN A 103 34.87 12.00 -0.25
N ALA A 104 34.90 11.12 0.77
CA ALA A 104 35.98 10.15 0.95
C ALA A 104 36.11 9.18 -0.24
N ALA A 105 34.98 8.73 -0.80
CA ALA A 105 34.97 7.84 -1.97
C ALA A 105 35.55 8.53 -3.20
N LEU A 106 35.20 9.80 -3.43
CA LEU A 106 35.74 10.57 -4.55
C LEU A 106 37.23 10.89 -4.36
N ASP A 107 37.74 11.01 -3.14
CA ASP A 107 39.16 11.27 -2.92
C ASP A 107 40.02 10.01 -3.12
N THR A 108 39.39 8.85 -3.34
CA THR A 108 40.05 7.56 -3.63
C THR A 108 40.13 7.30 -5.15
N THR A 109 41.25 6.75 -5.62
CA THR A 109 41.54 6.55 -7.06
C THR A 109 41.33 5.12 -7.57
N THR A 110 41.31 4.12 -6.68
CA THR A 110 41.21 2.70 -7.08
C THR A 110 40.42 1.89 -6.06
N ALA A 111 39.28 1.31 -6.48
CA ALA A 111 38.58 0.29 -5.71
C ALA A 111 37.63 -0.54 -6.59
N LYS A 112 37.17 -1.67 -6.06
CA LYS A 112 36.21 -2.56 -6.74
C LYS A 112 34.75 -2.11 -6.60
N ASN A 113 34.43 -1.33 -5.57
CA ASN A 113 33.11 -0.79 -5.28
C ASN A 113 33.26 0.43 -4.35
N VAL A 114 32.19 1.21 -4.19
CA VAL A 114 32.21 2.43 -3.36
C VAL A 114 32.51 2.10 -1.91
N VAL A 115 31.97 1.01 -1.38
CA VAL A 115 32.20 0.57 0.00
C VAL A 115 33.68 0.36 0.31
N ALA A 116 34.44 -0.20 -0.64
CA ALA A 116 35.88 -0.41 -0.51
C ALA A 116 36.70 0.89 -0.63
N MET A 117 36.09 2.00 -1.09
CA MET A 117 36.71 3.33 -1.09
C MET A 117 36.54 4.05 0.25
N LEU A 118 35.65 3.58 1.12
CA LEU A 118 35.36 4.24 2.39
C LEU A 118 36.40 3.85 3.46
N PRO A 119 36.85 4.80 4.29
CA PRO A 119 37.60 4.48 5.51
C PRO A 119 36.80 3.52 6.40
N ARG A 120 37.50 2.66 7.15
CA ARG A 120 36.87 1.61 7.97
C ARG A 120 35.94 2.19 9.04
N GLU A 121 36.21 3.40 9.49
CA GLU A 121 35.50 4.10 10.55
C GLU A 121 34.28 4.87 10.02
N THR A 122 34.20 5.11 8.71
CA THR A 122 33.11 5.87 8.07
C THR A 122 31.82 5.07 7.97
N LEU A 123 31.93 3.74 7.97
CA LEU A 123 30.82 2.84 7.73
C LEU A 123 30.78 1.74 8.79
N ARG A 124 29.69 1.72 9.56
CA ARG A 124 29.41 0.63 10.50
C ARG A 124 28.82 -0.56 9.74
N VAL A 125 29.54 -1.67 9.72
CA VAL A 125 29.01 -2.95 9.21
C VAL A 125 28.41 -3.72 10.38
N LEU A 126 27.11 -3.95 10.35
CA LEU A 126 26.44 -4.85 11.28
C LEU A 126 26.71 -6.29 10.85
N ASP A 127 27.33 -7.06 11.74
CA ASP A 127 27.56 -8.50 11.58
C ASP A 127 26.28 -9.33 11.73
N ASP A 128 25.21 -8.71 12.26
CA ASP A 128 23.90 -9.33 12.36
C ASP A 128 23.42 -9.82 10.98
N PRO A 129 22.66 -10.93 10.94
CA PRO A 129 21.97 -11.31 9.72
C PRO A 129 21.13 -10.15 9.22
N ALA A 130 20.92 -10.08 7.90
CA ALA A 130 19.98 -9.13 7.32
C ALA A 130 18.64 -9.21 8.09
N PRO A 131 17.94 -8.08 8.32
CA PRO A 131 16.66 -8.10 9.03
C PRO A 131 15.77 -9.18 8.42
N SER A 132 15.18 -10.05 9.26
CA SER A 132 14.36 -11.17 8.78
C SER A 132 13.19 -10.71 7.89
N SER A 133 12.81 -9.45 8.05
CA SER A 133 11.76 -8.75 7.33
C SER A 133 12.19 -8.17 5.98
N VAL A 134 13.44 -8.40 5.55
CA VAL A 134 13.97 -7.89 4.28
C VAL A 134 14.48 -9.05 3.44
N ALA A 135 13.94 -9.18 2.23
CA ALA A 135 14.39 -10.14 1.24
C ALA A 135 15.35 -9.50 0.24
N TYR A 136 16.48 -10.16 0.00
CA TYR A 136 17.44 -9.72 -1.02
C TYR A 136 17.58 -10.72 -2.17
N TYR A 137 17.13 -10.31 -3.36
CA TYR A 137 17.21 -11.07 -4.61
C TYR A 137 18.53 -10.78 -5.34
N SER A 138 19.66 -11.05 -4.66
CA SER A 138 20.98 -10.89 -5.28
C SER A 138 21.13 -11.76 -6.53
N PRO A 139 21.99 -11.39 -7.51
CA PRO A 139 22.27 -12.23 -8.68
C PRO A 139 22.68 -13.67 -8.32
N ARG A 140 23.41 -13.84 -7.22
CA ARG A 140 23.80 -15.15 -6.68
C ARG A 140 22.60 -15.92 -6.12
N THR A 141 21.70 -15.24 -5.42
CA THR A 141 20.47 -15.86 -4.90
C THR A 141 19.57 -16.29 -6.05
N VAL A 142 19.40 -15.43 -7.06
CA VAL A 142 18.56 -15.69 -8.23
C VAL A 142 19.07 -16.87 -9.05
N SER A 143 20.36 -16.88 -9.40
CA SER A 143 20.99 -17.99 -10.13
C SER A 143 20.93 -19.32 -9.38
N LYS A 144 21.09 -19.30 -8.04
CA LYS A 144 21.11 -20.52 -7.23
C LYS A 144 19.73 -21.08 -6.92
N ARG A 145 18.72 -20.23 -6.66
CA ARG A 145 17.42 -20.66 -6.11
C ARG A 145 16.26 -20.57 -7.12
N TYR A 146 16.38 -19.72 -8.14
CA TYR A 146 15.27 -19.41 -9.05
C TYR A 146 15.66 -19.70 -10.51
N ALA A 147 15.85 -20.99 -10.82
CA ALA A 147 16.31 -21.44 -12.13
C ALA A 147 15.41 -20.98 -13.29
N ALA A 148 14.09 -20.84 -13.08
CA ALA A 148 13.18 -20.31 -14.10
C ALA A 148 13.52 -18.86 -14.47
N VAL A 149 13.77 -18.00 -13.49
CA VAL A 149 14.18 -16.60 -13.70
C VAL A 149 15.54 -16.53 -14.39
N ALA A 150 16.51 -17.34 -13.93
CA ALA A 150 17.83 -17.40 -14.54
C ALA A 150 17.77 -17.84 -16.02
N ARG A 151 16.95 -18.86 -16.34
CA ARG A 151 16.71 -19.30 -17.72
C ARG A 151 16.02 -18.23 -18.57
N ALA A 152 15.03 -17.51 -18.03
CA ALA A 152 14.38 -16.42 -18.73
C ALA A 152 15.37 -15.31 -19.10
N ALA A 153 16.30 -14.99 -18.20
CA ALA A 153 17.38 -14.04 -18.48
C ALA A 153 18.36 -14.54 -19.56
N TYR A 154 18.68 -15.83 -19.53
CA TYR A 154 19.62 -16.44 -20.48
C TYR A 154 19.04 -16.54 -21.90
N HIS A 155 17.80 -17.03 -22.06
CA HIS A 155 17.18 -17.25 -23.37
C HIS A 155 16.44 -16.03 -23.93
N GLY A 156 15.80 -15.23 -23.08
CA GLY A 156 14.99 -14.08 -23.48
C GLY A 156 15.69 -12.73 -23.31
N GLY A 157 16.96 -12.72 -22.92
CA GLY A 157 17.74 -11.53 -22.65
C GLY A 157 17.36 -10.82 -21.35
N ARG A 158 18.04 -9.69 -21.07
CA ARG A 158 17.93 -8.93 -19.81
C ARG A 158 16.49 -8.53 -19.49
N ALA A 159 15.73 -8.06 -20.48
CA ALA A 159 14.37 -7.57 -20.27
C ALA A 159 13.40 -8.70 -19.86
N ALA A 160 13.54 -9.89 -20.45
CA ALA A 160 12.74 -11.05 -20.06
C ALA A 160 13.11 -11.54 -18.66
N GLY A 161 14.41 -11.56 -18.34
CA GLY A 161 14.90 -11.87 -16.99
C GLY A 161 14.33 -10.93 -15.92
N LEU A 162 14.35 -9.62 -16.17
CA LEU A 162 13.80 -8.63 -15.24
C LEU A 162 12.29 -8.80 -15.06
N ARG A 163 11.51 -8.97 -16.13
CA ARG A 163 10.06 -9.24 -16.02
C ARG A 163 9.76 -10.51 -15.22
N SER A 164 10.54 -11.56 -15.44
CA SER A 164 10.40 -12.81 -14.69
C SER A 164 10.76 -12.64 -13.21
N LEU A 165 11.76 -11.81 -12.90
CA LEU A 165 12.14 -11.48 -11.54
C LEU A 165 11.06 -10.62 -10.86
N ASP A 166 10.53 -9.61 -11.54
CA ASP A 166 9.45 -8.76 -11.02
C ASP A 166 8.21 -9.60 -10.69
N THR A 167 7.84 -10.54 -11.57
CA THR A 167 6.72 -11.47 -11.32
C THR A 167 6.97 -12.32 -10.08
N LEU A 168 8.20 -12.83 -9.90
CA LEU A 168 8.57 -13.62 -8.72
C LEU A 168 8.53 -12.78 -7.44
N ILE A 169 9.12 -11.58 -7.45
CA ILE A 169 9.17 -10.67 -6.30
C ILE A 169 7.75 -10.29 -5.89
N ASN A 170 6.91 -9.88 -6.86
CA ASN A 170 5.51 -9.52 -6.61
C ASN A 170 4.74 -10.65 -5.95
N THR A 171 4.96 -11.87 -6.44
CA THR A 171 4.32 -13.07 -5.92
C THR A 171 4.75 -13.37 -4.49
N HIS A 172 6.04 -13.23 -4.17
CA HIS A 172 6.52 -13.39 -2.80
C HIS A 172 6.01 -12.29 -1.87
N LEU A 173 5.85 -11.05 -2.36
CA LEU A 173 5.31 -9.95 -1.55
C LEU A 173 3.85 -10.22 -1.19
N HIS A 174 3.04 -10.64 -2.16
CA HIS A 174 1.65 -11.02 -1.92
C HIS A 174 1.55 -12.20 -0.94
N ALA A 175 2.36 -13.24 -1.12
CA ALA A 175 2.39 -14.38 -0.20
C ALA A 175 2.86 -14.01 1.21
N ALA A 176 3.84 -13.10 1.34
CA ALA A 176 4.29 -12.60 2.63
C ALA A 176 3.19 -11.79 3.34
N TRP A 177 2.45 -10.96 2.60
CA TRP A 177 1.29 -10.25 3.11
C TRP A 177 0.21 -11.21 3.60
N GLN A 178 -0.17 -12.22 2.81
CA GLN A 178 -1.14 -13.25 3.22
C GLN A 178 -0.68 -13.99 4.48
N ALA A 179 0.60 -14.33 4.58
CA ALA A 179 1.16 -14.99 5.77
C ALA A 179 1.05 -14.14 7.04
N GLY A 180 0.95 -12.81 6.93
CA GLY A 180 0.67 -11.91 8.04
C GLY A 180 -0.77 -12.02 8.58
N PHE A 181 -1.69 -12.57 7.78
CA PHE A 181 -3.11 -12.69 8.11
C PHE A 181 -3.59 -14.15 7.99
N PRO A 182 -3.09 -15.08 8.83
CA PRO A 182 -3.36 -16.51 8.70
C PRO A 182 -4.83 -16.91 8.83
N GLN A 183 -5.66 -16.08 9.47
CA GLN A 183 -7.11 -16.33 9.60
C GLN A 183 -7.91 -15.79 8.40
N GLY A 184 -7.26 -15.10 7.46
CA GLY A 184 -7.85 -14.64 6.21
C GLY A 184 -8.27 -13.18 6.22
N ILE A 185 -9.31 -12.87 5.45
CA ILE A 185 -9.76 -11.50 5.19
C ILE A 185 -11.23 -11.39 5.63
N ASP A 186 -11.54 -10.38 6.44
CA ASP A 186 -12.91 -10.10 6.87
C ASP A 186 -13.41 -8.81 6.21
N VAL A 187 -14.55 -8.89 5.54
CA VAL A 187 -15.22 -7.74 4.93
C VAL A 187 -16.36 -7.32 5.85
N LEU A 188 -16.31 -6.10 6.36
CA LEU A 188 -17.34 -5.63 7.27
C LEU A 188 -18.66 -5.40 6.54
N LYS A 189 -19.71 -6.10 6.98
CA LYS A 189 -21.11 -5.88 6.62
C LYS A 189 -21.93 -5.70 7.90
N PRO A 190 -21.89 -4.50 8.52
CA PRO A 190 -22.55 -4.23 9.80
C PRO A 190 -24.06 -4.42 9.76
N PHE A 191 -24.67 -4.10 8.62
CA PHE A 191 -26.10 -4.20 8.36
C PHE A 191 -26.36 -5.33 7.37
N PRO A 192 -26.84 -6.52 7.81
CA PRO A 192 -26.91 -7.69 6.95
C PRO A 192 -27.92 -7.57 5.81
N LEU A 193 -28.92 -6.68 5.93
CA LEU A 193 -29.93 -6.42 4.92
C LEU A 193 -29.56 -5.17 4.11
N HIS A 194 -29.92 -5.16 2.83
CA HIS A 194 -29.90 -4.01 1.93
C HIS A 194 -28.55 -3.30 1.69
N THR A 195 -27.44 -3.86 2.19
CA THR A 195 -26.09 -3.28 2.02
C THR A 195 -25.15 -4.17 1.21
N THR A 196 -25.68 -5.16 0.48
CA THR A 196 -24.86 -6.06 -0.34
C THR A 196 -24.16 -5.31 -1.46
N ARG A 197 -24.84 -4.38 -2.14
CA ARG A 197 -24.19 -3.55 -3.17
C ARG A 197 -23.16 -2.60 -2.60
N MET A 198 -23.45 -2.00 -1.44
CA MET A 198 -22.52 -1.14 -0.71
C MET A 198 -21.17 -1.83 -0.44
N THR A 199 -21.20 -3.11 -0.06
CA THR A 199 -19.99 -3.90 0.31
C THR A 199 -19.36 -4.67 -0.86
N SER A 200 -20.03 -4.74 -2.02
CA SER A 200 -19.63 -5.60 -3.14
C SER A 200 -18.21 -5.33 -3.69
N GLN A 201 -17.78 -4.06 -3.75
CA GLN A 201 -16.43 -3.73 -4.20
C GLN A 201 -15.36 -4.21 -3.21
N ALA A 202 -15.62 -4.14 -1.90
CA ALA A 202 -14.74 -4.65 -0.87
C ALA A 202 -14.66 -6.18 -0.91
N VAL A 203 -15.79 -6.86 -1.15
CA VAL A 203 -15.81 -8.33 -1.35
C VAL A 203 -14.97 -8.73 -2.56
N ALA A 204 -15.12 -8.08 -3.70
CA ALA A 204 -14.32 -8.36 -4.90
C ALA A 204 -12.81 -8.13 -4.67
N LEU A 205 -12.46 -7.09 -3.90
CA LEU A 205 -11.08 -6.85 -3.49
C LEU A 205 -10.57 -7.95 -2.54
N ALA A 206 -11.39 -8.38 -1.58
CA ALA A 206 -11.06 -9.47 -0.66
C ALA A 206 -10.79 -10.78 -1.41
N GLU A 207 -11.64 -11.16 -2.37
CA GLU A 207 -11.44 -12.34 -3.21
C GLU A 207 -10.14 -12.25 -4.03
N SER A 208 -9.86 -11.07 -4.59
CA SER A 208 -8.60 -10.80 -5.31
C SER A 208 -7.38 -10.99 -4.42
N LEU A 209 -7.43 -10.49 -3.17
CA LEU A 209 -6.34 -10.57 -2.20
C LEU A 209 -6.19 -11.97 -1.61
N ALA A 210 -7.30 -12.70 -1.43
CA ALA A 210 -7.33 -14.07 -0.94
C ALA A 210 -6.84 -15.08 -2.00
N GLY A 211 -6.96 -14.74 -3.28
CA GLY A 211 -6.48 -15.56 -4.39
C GLY A 211 -4.94 -15.66 -4.44
N CYS A 212 -4.44 -16.73 -5.06
CA CYS A 212 -3.01 -16.92 -5.29
C CYS A 212 -2.58 -16.40 -6.67
N PRO A 213 -1.48 -15.65 -6.76
CA PRO A 213 -0.91 -15.25 -8.04
C PRO A 213 -0.30 -16.45 -8.78
N ILE A 214 -0.15 -16.32 -10.09
CA ILE A 214 0.48 -17.35 -10.93
C ILE A 214 1.97 -17.40 -10.59
N MET A 215 2.42 -18.49 -9.96
CA MET A 215 3.84 -18.70 -9.61
C MET A 215 4.63 -19.22 -10.82
N PRO A 216 5.62 -18.49 -11.37
CA PRO A 216 6.46 -19.00 -12.45
C PRO A 216 7.43 -20.12 -12.00
N SER A 217 7.66 -20.29 -10.70
CA SER A 217 8.37 -21.44 -10.12
C SER A 217 8.09 -21.53 -8.62
N ALA A 218 7.79 -22.71 -8.10
CA ALA A 218 7.63 -22.96 -6.66
C ALA A 218 8.96 -22.68 -5.94
N GLY A 219 8.96 -21.75 -5.01
CA GLY A 219 10.11 -21.43 -4.18
C GLY A 219 9.74 -20.42 -3.12
N CYS A 220 10.50 -20.40 -2.03
CA CYS A 220 10.33 -19.42 -0.97
C CYS A 220 11.15 -18.15 -1.23
N PRO A 221 10.75 -17.00 -0.67
CA PRO A 221 11.59 -15.81 -0.72
C PRO A 221 12.91 -16.01 0.05
N PRO A 222 13.96 -15.24 -0.29
CA PRO A 222 15.31 -15.42 0.26
C PRO A 222 15.38 -15.39 1.79
N ASN A 223 14.59 -14.52 2.42
CA ASN A 223 14.53 -14.30 3.87
C ASN A 223 13.66 -15.33 4.62
N MET A 224 12.80 -16.07 3.93
CA MET A 224 11.93 -17.09 4.53
C MET A 224 12.18 -18.47 3.90
N PRO A 225 13.34 -19.11 4.14
CA PRO A 225 13.70 -20.36 3.48
C PRO A 225 12.76 -21.55 3.80
N ARG A 226 11.94 -21.44 4.85
CA ARG A 226 10.93 -22.43 5.27
C ARG A 226 9.52 -21.82 5.21
N CYS A 227 9.16 -21.25 4.06
CA CYS A 227 7.81 -20.74 3.84
C CYS A 227 6.83 -21.90 3.59
N ALA A 228 5.57 -21.72 3.98
CA ALA A 228 4.51 -22.62 3.56
C ALA A 228 4.26 -22.40 2.05
N THR A 229 4.75 -23.32 1.21
CA THR A 229 4.44 -23.36 -0.22
C THR A 229 3.71 -24.64 -0.56
N PRO A 230 2.82 -24.63 -1.58
CA PRO A 230 2.44 -23.48 -2.42
C PRO A 230 1.53 -22.47 -1.70
N CYS A 231 1.42 -21.25 -2.26
CA CYS A 231 0.44 -20.24 -1.82
C CYS A 231 -0.93 -20.89 -1.59
N ARG A 232 -1.56 -20.60 -0.46
CA ARG A 232 -2.87 -21.13 -0.09
C ARG A 232 -3.89 -20.00 -0.14
N ALA A 233 -4.97 -20.21 -0.89
CA ALA A 233 -6.08 -19.28 -0.91
C ALA A 233 -6.62 -19.08 0.52
N GLN A 234 -6.84 -17.82 0.90
CA GLN A 234 -7.31 -17.48 2.23
C GLN A 234 -8.84 -17.49 2.29
N PRO A 235 -9.45 -17.81 3.46
CA PRO A 235 -10.87 -17.63 3.62
C PRO A 235 -11.22 -16.13 3.59
N VAL A 236 -12.34 -15.82 2.96
CA VAL A 236 -12.99 -14.50 3.04
C VAL A 236 -14.24 -14.67 3.89
N SER A 237 -14.35 -13.89 4.97
CA SER A 237 -15.53 -13.84 5.83
C SER A 237 -16.22 -12.49 5.74
N THR A 238 -17.44 -12.42 6.24
CA THR A 238 -18.17 -11.18 6.46
C THR A 238 -18.62 -11.08 7.91
N GLY A 239 -18.19 -10.03 8.60
CA GLY A 239 -18.54 -9.74 10.00
C GLY A 239 -19.20 -8.38 10.15
N SER A 240 -19.94 -8.16 11.24
CA SER A 240 -20.57 -6.87 11.52
C SER A 240 -19.68 -5.90 12.32
N GLN A 241 -18.63 -6.42 12.96
CA GLN A 241 -17.78 -5.70 13.91
C GLN A 241 -16.31 -5.84 13.57
N TYR A 242 -15.55 -4.78 13.80
CA TYR A 242 -14.09 -4.82 13.73
C TYR A 242 -13.52 -5.61 14.91
N ARG A 243 -12.78 -6.68 14.62
CA ARG A 243 -12.25 -7.58 15.65
C ARG A 243 -10.78 -7.36 16.02
N GLY A 244 -10.14 -6.33 15.46
CA GLY A 244 -8.75 -6.00 15.75
C GLY A 244 -7.71 -6.83 14.99
N SER A 245 -6.50 -6.28 14.90
CA SER A 245 -5.36 -6.89 14.20
C SER A 245 -4.79 -8.14 14.88
N GLN A 246 -5.05 -8.33 16.17
CA GLN A 246 -4.49 -9.44 16.96
C GLN A 246 -5.04 -10.81 16.58
N GLN A 247 -6.11 -10.86 15.77
CA GLN A 247 -6.71 -12.12 15.33
C GLN A 247 -6.06 -12.69 14.07
N GLY A 248 -5.05 -12.02 13.49
CA GLY A 248 -4.43 -12.49 12.25
C GLY A 248 -5.41 -12.46 11.07
N VAL A 249 -6.33 -11.50 11.07
CA VAL A 249 -7.31 -11.24 10.01
C VAL A 249 -7.03 -9.86 9.44
N PHE A 250 -7.07 -9.72 8.12
CA PHE A 250 -7.06 -8.41 7.46
C PHE A 250 -8.49 -7.90 7.31
N THR A 251 -8.78 -6.69 7.76
CA THR A 251 -10.16 -6.15 7.70
C THR A 251 -10.36 -5.16 6.55
N LEU A 252 -11.38 -5.38 5.74
CA LEU A 252 -11.87 -4.43 4.75
C LEU A 252 -13.17 -3.81 5.25
N GLY A 253 -13.12 -2.52 5.58
CA GLY A 253 -14.30 -1.77 6.02
C GLY A 253 -14.84 -0.88 4.91
N VAL A 254 -16.16 -0.77 4.81
CA VAL A 254 -16.84 0.19 3.93
C VAL A 254 -17.62 1.18 4.80
N VAL A 255 -17.29 2.45 4.67
CA VAL A 255 -17.88 3.57 5.40
C VAL A 255 -18.89 4.28 4.49
N PRO A 256 -20.20 4.13 4.71
CA PRO A 256 -21.21 4.86 3.96
C PRO A 256 -21.35 6.28 4.50
N HIS A 257 -21.76 7.19 3.62
CA HIS A 257 -22.37 8.44 4.05
C HIS A 257 -23.71 8.16 4.76
N PRO A 258 -24.11 8.94 5.79
CA PRO A 258 -25.40 8.73 6.47
C PRO A 258 -26.61 8.66 5.52
N TRP A 259 -26.64 9.52 4.49
CA TRP A 259 -27.62 9.45 3.40
C TRP A 259 -27.68 8.06 2.73
N THR A 260 -26.52 7.54 2.30
CA THR A 260 -26.42 6.25 1.61
C THR A 260 -26.93 5.12 2.49
N LEU A 261 -26.55 5.11 3.76
CA LEU A 261 -27.01 4.09 4.70
C LEU A 261 -28.52 4.16 4.92
N ALA A 262 -29.08 5.36 5.11
CA ALA A 262 -30.51 5.55 5.31
C ALA A 262 -31.33 5.14 4.07
N ALA A 263 -30.88 5.55 2.87
CA ALA A 263 -31.54 5.19 1.62
C ALA A 263 -31.58 3.67 1.39
N LEU A 264 -30.47 2.99 1.68
CA LEU A 264 -30.38 1.53 1.55
C LEU A 264 -31.19 0.81 2.61
N ASP A 265 -31.10 1.22 3.89
CA ASP A 265 -31.83 0.58 5.00
C ASP A 265 -33.35 0.65 4.80
N MET A 266 -33.85 1.78 4.28
CA MET A 266 -35.27 1.98 4.00
C MET A 266 -35.72 1.55 2.60
N LEU A 267 -34.77 1.15 1.73
CA LEU A 267 -35.00 0.89 0.32
C LEU A 267 -35.75 2.02 -0.40
N HIS A 268 -35.39 3.28 -0.11
CA HIS A 268 -36.06 4.46 -0.64
C HIS A 268 -35.04 5.54 -1.05
N ASP A 269 -35.34 6.30 -2.10
CA ASP A 269 -34.43 7.33 -2.63
C ASP A 269 -34.70 8.74 -2.09
N THR A 270 -35.95 9.06 -1.73
CA THR A 270 -36.28 10.31 -1.01
C THR A 270 -36.20 10.12 0.49
N LEU A 271 -35.45 10.99 1.16
CA LEU A 271 -35.31 11.01 2.62
C LEU A 271 -35.90 12.31 3.16
N ASP A 272 -36.62 12.24 4.28
CA ASP A 272 -37.10 13.43 5.00
C ASP A 272 -36.70 13.40 6.48
N VAL A 273 -36.95 14.52 7.17
CA VAL A 273 -36.67 14.74 8.60
C VAL A 273 -37.37 13.72 9.51
N GLN A 274 -38.50 13.17 9.08
CA GLN A 274 -39.30 12.18 9.83
C GLN A 274 -38.74 10.77 9.73
N HIS A 275 -37.90 10.49 8.72
CA HIS A 275 -37.19 9.22 8.60
C HIS A 275 -36.00 9.10 9.57
N ARG A 276 -35.79 10.10 10.44
CA ARG A 276 -34.87 10.00 11.58
C ARG A 276 -35.41 8.93 12.54
N GLY A 277 -34.79 7.75 12.54
CA GLY A 277 -34.97 6.78 13.60
C GLY A 277 -34.54 7.32 14.97
N ALA A 278 -34.85 6.60 16.04
CA ALA A 278 -34.43 7.00 17.40
C ALA A 278 -32.91 6.89 17.64
N ALA A 279 -32.20 6.14 16.79
CA ALA A 279 -30.76 5.93 16.87
C ALA A 279 -30.00 6.86 15.91
N HIS A 280 -28.85 7.34 16.35
CA HIS A 280 -27.88 8.11 15.56
C HIS A 280 -26.53 7.40 15.61
N ASP A 281 -25.65 7.71 14.65
CA ASP A 281 -24.28 7.19 14.59
C ASP A 281 -24.22 5.64 14.61
N VAL A 282 -25.21 5.02 13.97
CA VAL A 282 -25.45 3.57 14.02
C VAL A 282 -24.33 2.79 13.34
N TRP A 283 -23.66 3.34 12.33
CA TRP A 283 -22.58 2.64 11.64
C TRP A 283 -21.34 2.52 12.52
N VAL A 284 -20.84 3.63 13.06
CA VAL A 284 -19.67 3.64 13.96
C VAL A 284 -19.99 2.80 15.19
N ALA A 285 -21.20 2.92 15.75
CA ALA A 285 -21.62 2.14 16.90
C ALA A 285 -21.59 0.64 16.64
N THR A 286 -22.10 0.21 15.49
CA THR A 286 -22.15 -1.21 15.12
C THR A 286 -20.76 -1.76 14.81
N VAL A 287 -19.95 -1.03 14.04
CA VAL A 287 -18.61 -1.47 13.63
C VAL A 287 -17.65 -1.56 14.83
N MET A 288 -17.69 -0.57 15.72
CA MET A 288 -16.77 -0.49 16.85
C MET A 288 -17.27 -1.25 18.08
N GLY A 289 -18.56 -1.60 18.15
CA GLY A 289 -19.17 -2.26 19.30
C GLY A 289 -19.33 -1.35 20.54
N GLU A 290 -19.12 -0.04 20.38
CA GLU A 290 -19.20 0.98 21.42
C GLU A 290 -19.96 2.21 20.90
N GLN A 291 -20.69 2.94 21.75
CA GLN A 291 -21.37 4.19 21.34
C GLN A 291 -20.59 5.45 21.72
N GLY A 292 -20.74 6.50 20.90
CA GLY A 292 -20.30 7.87 21.21
C GLY A 292 -18.88 8.24 20.76
N GLY A 293 -18.36 9.33 21.33
CA GLY A 293 -17.11 9.99 20.89
C GLY A 293 -15.82 9.17 21.06
N ALA A 294 -15.83 8.12 21.88
CA ALA A 294 -14.71 7.19 22.00
C ALA A 294 -14.58 6.32 20.73
N SER A 295 -15.70 5.88 20.17
CA SER A 295 -15.75 5.00 18.99
C SER A 295 -15.18 5.67 17.74
N ILE A 296 -15.49 6.94 17.50
CA ILE A 296 -14.94 7.69 16.35
C ILE A 296 -13.43 7.90 16.47
N ARG A 297 -12.91 8.12 17.68
CA ARG A 297 -11.46 8.24 17.91
C ARG A 297 -10.77 6.92 17.59
N SER A 298 -11.28 5.83 18.14
CA SER A 298 -10.77 4.48 17.89
C SER A 298 -10.79 4.14 16.40
N PHE A 299 -11.91 4.44 15.72
CA PHE A 299 -12.01 4.28 14.26
C PHE A 299 -10.91 5.06 13.53
N LYS A 300 -10.71 6.35 13.84
CA LYS A 300 -9.69 7.18 13.19
C LYS A 300 -8.29 6.65 13.40
N GLU A 301 -7.97 6.16 14.59
CA GLU A 301 -6.67 5.54 14.89
C GLU A 301 -6.43 4.29 14.03
N ILE A 302 -7.43 3.43 13.91
CA ILE A 302 -7.37 2.22 13.08
C ILE A 302 -7.28 2.58 11.59
N ALA A 303 -8.11 3.51 11.12
CA ALA A 303 -8.13 3.95 9.73
C ALA A 303 -6.85 4.69 9.33
N ALA A 304 -6.22 5.44 10.25
CA ALA A 304 -4.94 6.09 10.03
C ALA A 304 -3.78 5.11 9.89
N ALA A 305 -3.87 3.91 10.48
CA ALA A 305 -2.83 2.89 10.38
C ALA A 305 -2.68 2.32 8.95
N GLY A 306 -3.77 2.36 8.16
CA GLY A 306 -3.76 2.08 6.72
C GLY A 306 -3.56 0.60 6.32
N ALA A 307 -3.67 0.34 5.01
CA ALA A 307 -3.67 -1.00 4.41
C ALA A 307 -2.40 -1.83 4.66
N GLY A 308 -1.29 -1.17 5.00
CA GLY A 308 -0.02 -1.83 5.32
C GLY A 308 0.03 -2.46 6.72
N THR A 309 -0.96 -2.22 7.59
CA THR A 309 -0.96 -2.71 8.98
C THR A 309 -1.92 -3.86 9.20
N SER A 310 -3.23 -3.63 9.03
CA SER A 310 -4.25 -4.64 9.36
C SER A 310 -5.65 -4.33 8.83
N SER A 311 -5.88 -3.13 8.30
CA SER A 311 -7.17 -2.77 7.74
C SER A 311 -7.08 -1.77 6.60
N LEU A 312 -8.07 -1.81 5.71
CA LEU A 312 -8.29 -0.78 4.69
C LEU A 312 -9.75 -0.34 4.76
N TRP A 313 -9.94 0.97 4.83
CA TRP A 313 -11.26 1.60 4.93
C TRP A 313 -11.57 2.33 3.64
N LEU A 314 -12.63 1.87 2.98
CA LEU A 314 -13.17 2.39 1.74
C LEU A 314 -14.44 3.19 2.04
N THR A 315 -14.84 4.07 1.14
CA THR A 315 -16.18 4.67 1.16
C THR A 315 -17.12 3.88 0.26
N ALA A 316 -18.42 3.89 0.57
CA ALA A 316 -19.41 3.18 -0.26
C ALA A 316 -19.62 3.84 -1.63
N GLU A 317 -19.50 5.17 -1.65
CA GLU A 317 -19.86 6.00 -2.78
C GLU A 317 -18.72 6.11 -3.81
N ASP A 318 -17.47 6.13 -3.36
CA ASP A 318 -16.32 6.27 -4.25
C ASP A 318 -15.94 4.90 -4.86
N PRO A 319 -15.41 4.87 -6.09
CA PRO A 319 -14.84 3.64 -6.64
C PRO A 319 -13.58 3.21 -5.85
N LEU A 320 -13.22 1.94 -5.98
CA LEU A 320 -11.93 1.44 -5.49
C LEU A 320 -10.78 2.37 -5.93
N PRO A 321 -9.85 2.70 -5.03
CA PRO A 321 -8.68 3.50 -5.38
C PRO A 321 -7.94 2.90 -6.58
N VAL A 322 -7.56 3.72 -7.58
CA VAL A 322 -6.86 3.27 -8.81
C VAL A 322 -5.46 2.71 -8.56
N ASP A 323 -5.12 2.62 -7.29
CA ASP A 323 -3.81 2.88 -6.77
C ASP A 323 -3.49 1.77 -5.72
N LEU A 324 -4.43 0.85 -5.45
CA LEU A 324 -4.32 -0.29 -4.52
C LEU A 324 -2.98 -1.05 -4.57
N ASP A 325 -2.40 -1.30 -5.75
CA ASP A 325 -1.11 -2.00 -5.91
C ASP A 325 0.02 -1.39 -5.04
N TRP A 326 0.02 -0.08 -4.88
CA TRP A 326 1.00 0.61 -4.03
C TRP A 326 0.60 0.61 -2.56
N MET A 327 -0.70 0.66 -2.24
CA MET A 327 -1.18 0.62 -0.86
C MET A 327 -0.81 -0.70 -0.19
N PHE A 328 -0.87 -1.79 -0.97
CA PHE A 328 -0.45 -3.13 -0.54
C PHE A 328 1.05 -3.38 -0.75
N GLY A 329 1.73 -2.60 -1.59
CA GLY A 329 3.14 -2.79 -1.92
C GLY A 329 3.41 -3.92 -2.93
N PHE A 330 2.37 -4.48 -3.55
CA PHE A 330 2.44 -5.48 -4.61
C PHE A 330 1.25 -5.34 -5.56
N ALA A 331 1.45 -5.73 -6.82
CA ALA A 331 0.42 -5.76 -7.84
C ALA A 331 -0.63 -6.83 -7.53
N LEU A 332 -1.90 -6.42 -7.53
CA LEU A 332 -3.04 -7.27 -7.22
C LEU A 332 -3.43 -8.19 -8.39
N PRO A 333 -3.89 -9.43 -8.11
CA PRO A 333 -4.48 -10.30 -9.12
C PRO A 333 -5.79 -9.71 -9.70
N ARG A 334 -5.75 -9.09 -10.88
CA ARG A 334 -6.90 -8.37 -11.45
C ARG A 334 -8.13 -9.21 -11.85
N ARG A 335 -8.12 -10.53 -11.63
CA ARG A 335 -9.18 -11.45 -12.08
C ARG A 335 -10.57 -11.08 -11.52
N HIS A 336 -10.63 -10.65 -10.26
CA HIS A 336 -11.89 -10.31 -9.59
C HIS A 336 -12.24 -8.81 -9.67
N LEU A 337 -11.25 -7.94 -9.95
CA LEU A 337 -11.41 -6.49 -10.02
C LEU A 337 -12.01 -5.99 -11.35
N ALA A 338 -11.98 -6.82 -12.41
CA ALA A 338 -12.53 -6.45 -13.72
C ALA A 338 -14.07 -6.47 -13.74
N VAL A 339 -14.70 -7.26 -12.88
CA VAL A 339 -16.18 -7.44 -12.82
C VAL A 339 -16.89 -6.20 -12.25
N THR A 340 -16.22 -5.40 -11.42
CA THR A 340 -16.85 -4.28 -10.68
C THR A 340 -16.75 -2.92 -11.36
N THR A 341 -16.06 -2.83 -12.51
CA THR A 341 -15.93 -1.57 -13.28
C THR A 341 -17.00 -1.38 -14.37
N SER A 342 -17.95 -2.31 -14.48
CA SER A 342 -19.06 -2.17 -15.42
C SER A 342 -20.09 -1.17 -14.88
N THR A 343 -20.38 -0.14 -15.67
CA THR A 343 -21.50 0.80 -15.49
C THR A 343 -22.86 0.17 -15.83
N SER A 344 -22.88 -1.12 -16.19
CA SER A 344 -24.12 -1.87 -16.44
C SER A 344 -24.54 -2.62 -15.18
N PRO A 345 -25.86 -2.80 -14.93
CA PRO A 345 -26.33 -3.65 -13.84
C PRO A 345 -25.68 -5.04 -13.99
N PRO A 346 -25.03 -5.56 -12.94
CA PRO A 346 -24.33 -6.83 -13.04
C PRO A 346 -25.34 -7.95 -13.27
N VAL A 347 -25.12 -8.74 -14.33
CA VAL A 347 -25.82 -10.03 -14.52
C VAL A 347 -25.40 -10.92 -13.36
N VAL A 348 -26.32 -11.16 -12.42
CA VAL A 348 -26.03 -11.85 -11.16
C VAL A 348 -25.65 -13.30 -11.47
N ALA A 349 -24.39 -13.67 -11.27
CA ALA A 349 -24.02 -15.08 -11.18
C ALA A 349 -24.62 -15.65 -9.90
N ALA A 350 -25.31 -16.79 -10.02
CA ALA A 350 -26.19 -17.40 -9.03
C ALA A 350 -25.46 -17.96 -7.78
N ALA A 351 -24.79 -17.10 -7.02
CA ALA A 351 -24.37 -17.42 -5.66
C ALA A 351 -25.44 -16.89 -4.69
N ALA A 352 -26.16 -17.83 -4.05
CA ALA A 352 -27.12 -17.68 -2.96
C ALA A 352 -27.52 -16.22 -2.61
N VAL A 353 -28.34 -15.60 -3.45
CA VAL A 353 -29.01 -14.34 -3.11
C VAL A 353 -30.01 -14.65 -2.00
N ASN A 354 -29.85 -14.01 -0.84
CA ASN A 354 -30.88 -14.07 0.19
C ASN A 354 -32.17 -13.50 -0.43
N PRO A 355 -33.32 -14.19 -0.31
CA PRO A 355 -34.57 -13.76 -0.97
C PRO A 355 -35.13 -12.42 -0.46
N VAL A 356 -34.51 -11.82 0.54
CA VAL A 356 -34.85 -10.50 1.12
C VAL A 356 -34.01 -9.37 0.51
N GLU A 357 -32.90 -9.68 -0.14
CA GLU A 357 -32.06 -8.68 -0.79
C GLU A 357 -32.60 -8.37 -2.20
N ASP A 358 -32.65 -7.10 -2.57
CA ASP A 358 -32.89 -6.65 -3.95
C ASP A 358 -31.64 -5.91 -4.46
N PRO A 359 -30.64 -6.66 -4.97
CA PRO A 359 -29.40 -6.07 -5.41
C PRO A 359 -29.53 -5.14 -6.62
N ALA A 360 -30.67 -5.15 -7.32
CA ALA A 360 -30.94 -4.24 -8.44
C ALA A 360 -31.42 -2.88 -7.90
N LEU A 361 -32.36 -2.90 -6.95
CA LEU A 361 -32.81 -1.69 -6.28
C LEU A 361 -31.69 -1.05 -5.46
N GLU A 362 -30.93 -1.82 -4.68
CA GLU A 362 -29.77 -1.33 -3.92
C GLU A 362 -28.75 -0.60 -4.82
N TRP A 363 -28.57 -1.08 -6.07
CA TRP A 363 -27.67 -0.45 -7.02
C TRP A 363 -28.18 0.93 -7.46
N ILE A 364 -29.48 1.04 -7.77
CA ILE A 364 -30.12 2.30 -8.16
C ILE A 364 -30.01 3.31 -7.02
N LEU A 365 -30.32 2.88 -5.79
CA LEU A 365 -30.26 3.71 -4.59
C LEU A 365 -28.83 4.17 -4.31
N LEU A 366 -27.83 3.29 -4.45
CA LEU A 366 -26.43 3.65 -4.27
C LEU A 366 -25.97 4.67 -5.32
N GLU A 367 -26.37 4.51 -6.58
CA GLU A 367 -26.02 5.45 -7.64
C GLU A 367 -26.69 6.83 -7.45
N ARG A 368 -27.94 6.84 -6.99
CA ARG A 368 -28.62 8.08 -6.59
C ARG A 368 -27.92 8.75 -5.40
N ALA A 369 -27.56 7.97 -4.38
CA ALA A 369 -26.85 8.46 -3.21
C ALA A 369 -25.50 9.08 -3.58
N ARG A 370 -24.75 8.50 -4.53
CA ARG A 370 -23.50 9.09 -5.06
C ARG A 370 -23.69 10.51 -5.56
N GLN A 371 -24.74 10.78 -6.33
CA GLN A 371 -25.03 12.10 -6.90
C GLN A 371 -25.33 13.13 -5.80
N ILE A 372 -26.17 12.75 -4.84
CA ILE A 372 -26.59 13.62 -3.73
C ILE A 372 -25.40 13.93 -2.79
N VAL A 373 -24.61 12.90 -2.46
CA VAL A 373 -23.43 13.02 -1.59
C VAL A 373 -22.27 13.77 -2.27
N ALA A 374 -22.16 13.69 -3.59
CA ALA A 374 -21.23 14.54 -4.35
C ALA A 374 -21.65 16.02 -4.34
N GLY A 375 -22.94 16.31 -4.08
CA GLY A 375 -23.51 17.65 -4.21
C GLY A 375 -23.79 18.04 -5.66
N ASP A 376 -23.85 17.04 -6.56
CA ASP A 376 -24.18 17.23 -7.97
C ASP A 376 -25.69 17.35 -8.21
N ASP A 377 -26.49 17.09 -7.17
CA ASP A 377 -27.93 17.26 -7.21
C ASP A 377 -28.35 18.73 -7.24
N LYS A 378 -29.45 19.00 -7.94
CA LYS A 378 -30.05 20.33 -8.06
C LYS A 378 -31.27 20.49 -7.16
N ASP A 379 -31.81 19.39 -6.62
CA ASP A 379 -32.93 19.43 -5.70
C ASP A 379 -32.49 19.98 -4.34
N LYS A 380 -33.15 21.05 -3.89
CA LYS A 380 -32.86 21.69 -2.62
C LYS A 380 -33.32 20.85 -1.44
N ASP A 381 -34.38 20.07 -1.62
CA ASP A 381 -34.94 19.26 -0.54
C ASP A 381 -34.00 18.09 -0.23
N ASP A 382 -33.44 17.45 -1.25
CA ASP A 382 -32.41 16.42 -1.09
C ASP A 382 -31.13 16.97 -0.44
N LEU A 383 -30.68 18.17 -0.84
CA LEU A 383 -29.49 18.80 -0.24
C LEU A 383 -29.72 19.21 1.22
N ASN A 384 -30.93 19.67 1.56
CA ASN A 384 -31.31 20.01 2.94
C ASN A 384 -31.40 18.75 3.80
N ALA A 385 -32.10 17.72 3.33
CA ALA A 385 -32.22 16.44 4.03
C ALA A 385 -30.85 15.77 4.23
N ARG A 386 -29.95 15.88 3.25
CA ARG A 386 -28.55 15.47 3.40
C ARG A 386 -27.85 16.21 4.54
N ALA A 387 -27.90 17.53 4.57
CA ALA A 387 -27.26 18.33 5.61
C ALA A 387 -27.80 18.00 7.01
N GLU A 388 -29.11 17.80 7.10
CA GLU A 388 -29.79 17.38 8.32
C GLU A 388 -29.38 15.98 8.80
N LEU A 389 -29.21 15.03 7.88
CA LEU A 389 -28.69 13.69 8.22
C LEU A 389 -27.22 13.73 8.65
N GLU A 390 -26.41 14.62 8.06
CA GLU A 390 -25.03 14.86 8.49
C GLU A 390 -25.00 15.43 9.93
N GLU A 391 -25.91 16.36 10.26
CA GLU A 391 -26.03 16.92 11.61
C GLU A 391 -26.57 15.90 12.62
N TRP A 392 -27.51 15.05 12.21
CA TRP A 392 -28.07 13.99 13.05
C TRP A 392 -27.07 12.86 13.35
N ASN A 393 -26.14 12.58 12.42
CA ASN A 393 -25.13 11.54 12.56
C ASN A 393 -23.71 12.13 12.51
N PRO A 394 -23.29 12.89 13.53
CA PRO A 394 -22.02 13.59 13.51
C PRO A 394 -20.81 12.64 13.49
N ALA A 395 -20.88 11.48 14.16
CA ALA A 395 -19.78 10.53 14.20
C ALA A 395 -19.68 9.72 12.90
N ASP A 396 -20.80 9.26 12.33
CA ASP A 396 -20.80 8.56 11.03
C ASP A 396 -20.34 9.51 9.91
N THR A 397 -20.80 10.75 9.92
CA THR A 397 -20.34 11.80 8.99
C THR A 397 -18.84 12.03 9.10
N GLU A 398 -18.32 12.11 10.32
CA GLU A 398 -16.88 12.29 10.53
C GLU A 398 -16.07 11.05 10.13
N ALA A 399 -16.58 9.84 10.37
CA ALA A 399 -15.94 8.60 9.93
C ALA A 399 -15.84 8.56 8.39
N TRP A 400 -16.93 8.91 7.71
CA TRP A 400 -16.98 8.98 6.25
C TRP A 400 -16.00 10.03 5.69
N LYS A 401 -16.03 11.26 6.22
CA LYS A 401 -15.10 12.34 5.84
C LYS A 401 -13.64 11.92 6.08
N PHE A 402 -13.36 11.27 7.20
CA PHE A 402 -12.03 10.81 7.54
C PHE A 402 -11.52 9.72 6.60
N ALA A 403 -12.31 8.67 6.34
CA ALA A 403 -11.95 7.58 5.43
C ALA A 403 -11.65 8.14 4.03
N ARG A 404 -12.54 8.99 3.52
CA ARG A 404 -12.36 9.67 2.23
C ARG A 404 -11.09 10.52 2.19
N GLY A 405 -10.84 11.29 3.26
CA GLY A 405 -9.63 12.11 3.41
C GLY A 405 -8.34 11.28 3.42
N MET A 406 -8.35 10.11 4.07
CA MET A 406 -7.20 9.20 4.11
C MET A 406 -6.89 8.60 2.74
N LEU A 407 -7.91 8.18 1.98
CA LEU A 407 -7.74 7.71 0.60
C LEU A 407 -7.22 8.82 -0.32
N ALA A 408 -7.81 10.02 -0.23
CA ALA A 408 -7.39 11.19 -1.02
C ALA A 408 -5.95 11.61 -0.71
N ARG A 409 -5.56 11.55 0.56
CA ARG A 409 -4.18 11.79 0.99
C ARG A 409 -3.23 10.80 0.31
N GLY A 410 -3.51 9.49 0.39
CA GLY A 410 -2.66 8.48 -0.28
C GLY A 410 -2.51 8.71 -1.79
N ALA A 411 -3.61 9.07 -2.46
CA ALA A 411 -3.60 9.42 -3.88
C ALA A 411 -2.74 10.66 -4.17
N LEU A 412 -2.82 11.71 -3.34
CA LEU A 412 -2.00 12.92 -3.47
C LEU A 412 -0.51 12.63 -3.21
N GLU A 413 -0.21 11.88 -2.15
CA GLU A 413 1.16 11.47 -1.82
C GLU A 413 1.82 10.74 -3.01
N ARG A 414 1.02 9.95 -3.72
CA ARG A 414 1.45 9.34 -4.97
C ARG A 414 1.51 10.26 -6.16
N ALA A 415 0.56 11.17 -6.34
CA ALA A 415 0.64 12.15 -7.40
C ALA A 415 1.93 12.98 -7.25
N LEU A 416 2.36 13.31 -6.03
CA LEU A 416 3.61 14.00 -5.76
C LEU A 416 4.84 13.11 -6.02
N SER A 417 4.80 11.86 -5.56
CA SER A 417 5.87 10.87 -5.82
C SER A 417 6.01 10.55 -7.33
N GLY A 418 4.90 10.49 -8.05
CA GLY A 418 4.79 10.14 -9.47
C GLY A 418 4.88 11.33 -10.43
N ALA A 419 4.51 12.56 -10.04
CA ALA A 419 4.79 13.78 -10.80
C ALA A 419 6.30 14.04 -10.85
N THR A 420 7.02 13.65 -9.79
CA THR A 420 8.48 13.54 -9.82
C THR A 420 8.98 12.53 -10.87
N VAL A 421 8.14 11.65 -11.42
CA VAL A 421 8.47 10.69 -12.50
C VAL A 421 7.88 11.09 -13.87
N LYS A 422 6.70 11.74 -13.92
CA LYS A 422 6.01 12.13 -15.18
C LYS A 422 6.48 13.46 -15.77
N THR A 423 6.75 14.49 -14.95
CA THR A 423 7.44 15.73 -15.39
C THR A 423 8.89 15.45 -15.83
N ARG A 424 9.31 14.19 -15.73
CA ARG A 424 10.64 13.68 -16.02
C ARG A 424 10.73 12.80 -17.28
N ARG A 425 9.61 12.46 -17.93
CA ARG A 425 9.56 11.76 -19.24
C ARG A 425 9.41 12.69 -20.45
N ARG A 426 9.18 13.99 -20.23
CA ARG A 426 9.31 15.03 -21.26
C ARG A 426 10.47 15.93 -20.85
N ILE A 427 11.68 15.60 -21.32
CA ILE A 427 12.86 16.43 -21.61
C ILE A 427 13.97 15.43 -21.94
#